data_AF-A0A377HMI8-F1
#
_entry.id   AF-A0A377HMI8-F1
#
_cell.length_a   1.000
_cell.length_b   1.000
_cell.length_c   1.000
_cell.angle_alpha   90.00
_cell.angle_beta   90.00
_cell.angle_gamma   90.00
#
_symmetry.space_group_name_H-M   'P 1'
#
loop_
_entity.id
_entity.type
_entity.pdbx_description
1 polymer ?
#
loop_
_entity_poly.entity_id
_entity_poly.type
_entity_poly.pdbx_seq_one_letter_code
_entity_poly.pdbx_strand_id
1 'polypeptide(L)' 'MNEQVRNNVYFKSKRDFKAAIGRFFTVTLPKIAGSLAHRINDNFQVLNPAPSS' A
#
# COMPACT_ATOMS: atom_id res chain seq x y z
N MET A 1 -2.25 4.56 -5.01
CA MET A 1 -1.49 4.32 -3.75
C MET A 1 -1.49 5.54 -2.83
N ASN A 2 -1.94 6.71 -3.32
CA ASN A 2 -1.61 8.00 -2.71
C ASN A 2 -2.66 8.54 -1.72
N GLU A 3 -3.80 7.86 -1.58
CA GLU A 3 -4.93 8.34 -0.77
C GLU A 3 -4.94 7.75 0.65
N GLN A 4 -4.49 6.50 0.84
CA GLN A 4 -4.44 5.86 2.17
C GLN A 4 -3.05 5.77 2.80
N VAL A 5 -1.97 5.95 2.03
CA VAL A 5 -0.59 5.72 2.50
C VAL A 5 0.04 6.95 3.17
N ARG A 6 -0.54 8.14 2.98
CA ARG A 6 -0.05 9.40 3.58
C ARG A 6 -0.77 9.73 4.89
N ASN A 7 -0.97 8.74 5.75
CA ASN A 7 -1.47 8.96 7.10
C ASN A 7 -0.27 9.11 8.05
N ASN A 8 0.37 10.28 8.05
CA ASN A 8 1.51 10.62 8.92
C ASN A 8 1.04 10.75 10.37
N VAL A 9 0.72 9.63 11.01
CA VAL A 9 0.28 9.57 12.39
C VAL A 9 1.51 9.58 13.29
N TYR A 10 1.61 10.61 14.13
CA TYR A 10 2.58 10.65 15.22
C TYR A 10 2.10 9.80 16.40
N PHE A 11 2.96 8.91 16.89
CA PHE A 11 2.67 8.09 18.06
C PHE A 11 3.38 8.65 19.29
N LYS A 12 2.60 8.99 20.31
CA LYS A 12 3.10 9.54 21.58
C LYS A 12 3.96 8.55 22.37
N SER A 13 3.79 7.24 22.14
CA SER A 13 4.57 6.21 22.81
C SER A 13 4.91 5.04 21.89
N LYS A 14 6.00 4.34 22.23
CA LYS A 14 6.41 3.08 21.57
C LYS A 14 5.31 2.00 21.64
N ARG A 15 4.54 1.96 22.72
CA ARG A 15 3.47 0.99 22.92
C ARG A 15 2.33 1.22 21.93
N ASP A 16 1.94 2.48 21.74
CA ASP A 16 0.86 2.84 20.82
C ASP A 16 1.24 2.54 19.36
N PHE A 17 2.49 2.85 18.99
CA PHE A 17 3.04 2.46 17.69
C PHE A 17 3.01 0.94 17.47
N LYS A 18 3.48 0.16 18.45
CA LYS A 18 3.52 -1.30 18.35
C LYS A 18 2.12 -1.90 18.24
N ALA A 19 1.15 -1.37 18.99
CA ALA A 19 -0.24 -1.81 18.93
C ALA A 19 -0.87 -1.47 17.56
N ALA A 20 -0.63 -0.26 17.05
CA ALA A 20 -1.13 0.16 15.75
C ALA A 20 -0.55 -0.68 14.60
N ILE A 21 0.77 -0.93 14.61
CA ILE A 21 1.41 -1.82 13.63
C ILE A 21 0.88 -3.26 13.75
N GLY A 22 0.75 -3.78 14.97
CA GLY A 22 0.20 -5.11 15.19
C GLY A 22 -1.20 -5.25 14.59
N ARG A 23 -2.08 -4.28 14.85
CA ARG A 23 -3.44 -4.24 14.28
C ARG A 23 -3.44 -4.07 12.77
N PHE A 24 -2.50 -3.31 12.22
CA PHE A 24 -2.38 -3.15 10.78
C PHE A 24 -2.14 -4.50 10.10
N PHE A 25 -1.17 -5.29 10.59
CA PHE A 25 -0.85 -6.59 10.00
C PHE A 25 -1.93 -7.66 10.24
N THR A 26 -2.59 -7.66 11.39
CA THR A 26 -3.57 -8.70 11.73
C THR A 26 -4.98 -8.42 11.23
N VAL A 27 -5.36 -7.15 11.08
CA VAL A 27 -6.75 -6.76 10.75
C VAL A 27 -6.82 -5.98 9.44
N THR A 28 -6.02 -4.93 9.28
CA THR A 28 -6.17 -4.00 8.15
C THR A 28 -5.63 -4.62 6.85
N LEU A 29 -4.42 -5.18 6.88
CA LEU A 29 -3.75 -5.73 5.70
C LEU A 29 -4.55 -6.88 5.07
N PRO A 30 -5.06 -7.88 5.81
CA PRO A 30 -5.89 -8.94 5.22
C PRO A 30 -7.16 -8.42 4.53
N LYS A 31 -7.78 -7.37 5.09
CA LYS A 31 -8.99 -6.75 4.51
C LYS A 31 -8.72 -6.06 3.18
N ILE A 32 -7.54 -5.46 3.01
CA ILE A 32 -7.17 -4.74 1.78
C ILE A 32 -6.30 -5.56 0.83
N ALA A 33 -5.90 -6.78 1.21
CA ALA A 33 -4.95 -7.61 0.48
C ALA A 33 -5.40 -7.88 -0.98
N GLY A 34 -6.68 -8.18 -1.19
CA GLY A 34 -7.22 -8.42 -2.53
C GLY A 34 -7.14 -7.18 -3.44
N SER A 35 -7.45 -6.00 -2.91
CA SER A 35 -7.31 -4.74 -3.64
C SER A 35 -5.83 -4.38 -3.87
N LEU A 36 -4.95 -4.71 -2.93
CA LEU A 36 -3.52 -4.47 -3.06
C LEU A 36 -2.90 -5.33 -4.18
N ALA A 37 -3.31 -6.60 -4.29
CA ALA A 37 -2.87 -7.50 -5.35
C ALA A 37 -3.29 -6.98 -6.74
N HIS A 38 -4.54 -6.54 -6.90
CA HIS A 38 -5.02 -5.96 -8.15
C HIS A 38 -4.22 -4.70 -8.54
N ARG A 39 -3.93 -3.84 -7.55
CA ARG A 39 -3.22 -2.57 -7.77
C ARG A 39 -1.74 -2.71 -8.11
N ILE A 40 -1.08 -3.81 -7.73
CA ILE A 40 0.30 -4.12 -8.16
C ILE A 40 0.31 -4.48 -9.65
N ASN A 41 -0.76 -5.11 -10.14
CA ASN A 41 -0.85 -5.58 -11.52
C ASN A 41 -1.51 -4.58 -12.49
N ASP A 42 -2.20 -3.56 -11.97
CA ASP A 42 -3.04 -2.63 -12.73
C ASP A 42 -2.27 -1.60 -13.58
N ASN A 43 -0.97 -1.40 -13.34
CA ASN A 43 -0.25 -0.26 -13.92
C ASN A 43 1.11 -0.61 -14.54
N PHE A 44 1.32 -1.87 -14.92
CA PHE A 44 2.40 -2.22 -15.83
C PHE A 44 2.01 -1.75 -17.24
N GLN A 45 2.40 -0.52 -17.59
CA GLN A 45 2.39 -0.10 -18.98
C GLN A 45 3.41 -0.95 -19.74
N VAL A 46 2.92 -1.83 -20.61
CA VAL A 46 3.77 -2.45 -21.63
C VAL A 46 4.06 -1.35 -22.65
N LEU A 47 5.27 -0.77 -22.56
CA LEU A 47 5.73 0.21 -23.54
C LEU A 47 6.02 -0.54 -24.85
N ASN A 48 5.18 -0.33 -25.85
CA ASN A 48 5.49 -0.80 -27.20
C ASN A 48 6.63 0.07 -27.75
N PRO A 49 7.67 -0.55 -28.37
CA PRO A 49 8.76 0.20 -28.98
C PRO A 49 8.22 1.12 -30.09
N ALA A 50 8.81 2.32 -30.22
CA ALA A 50 8.47 3.23 -31.31
C ALA A 50 8.86 2.59 -32.66
N PRO A 51 8.03 2.74 -33.71
CA PRO A 51 8.40 2.26 -35.03
C PRO A 51 9.66 2.98 -35.52
N SER A 52 10.60 2.22 -36.09
CA SER A 52 11.82 2.80 -36.68
C SER A 52 11.46 3.57 -37.94
N SER A 53 11.95 4.80 -38.03
CA SER A 53 12.00 5.57 -39.28
C SER A 53 13.02 5.00 -40.26
#